data_AF-A0A843ITI5-F1
#
_entry.id   AF-A0A843ITI5-F1
#
_cell.length_a   1.000
_cell.length_b   1.000
_cell.length_c   1.000
_cell.angle_alpha   90.00
_cell.angle_beta   90.00
_cell.angle_gamma   90.00
#
_symmetry.space_group_name_H-M   'P 1'
#
loop_
_entity.id
_entity.type
_entity.pdbx_description
1 polymer ?
#
loop_
_entity_poly.entity_id
_entity_poly.type
_entity_poly.pdbx_seq_one_letter_code
_entity_poly.pdbx_strand_id
1 'polypeptide(L)'
;MKEQFKNNFDFLRFLCAALIIISHSYALLLGYKNVYQFDWHLLIGQFGLASLLVISGYLIPASWERKPSIRHFMWKRFLRFAPGLCVAIFLILLVIGP
;
A
#
# COMPACT_ATOMS: atom_id res chain seq x y z
N MET A 1 -29.76 8.14 11.14
CA MET A 1 -28.69 9.10 10.79
C MET A 1 -27.38 8.33 10.80
N LYS A 2 -26.96 7.76 9.66
CA LYS A 2 -25.74 6.94 9.59
C LYS A 2 -24.56 7.90 9.48
N GLU A 3 -23.93 8.18 10.63
CA GLU A 3 -22.59 8.78 10.74
C GLU A 3 -21.63 7.95 9.88
N GLN A 4 -21.54 8.28 8.59
CA GLN A 4 -20.47 7.80 7.73
C GLN A 4 -19.24 8.51 8.21
N PHE A 5 -18.56 7.87 9.17
CA PHE A 5 -17.26 8.26 9.69
C PHE A 5 -16.43 8.91 8.58
N LYS A 6 -16.24 10.22 8.71
CA LYS A 6 -15.31 11.06 7.97
C LYS A 6 -13.88 10.69 8.38
N ASN A 7 -13.56 9.40 8.38
CA ASN A 7 -12.29 8.86 8.81
C ASN A 7 -11.40 8.78 7.57
N ASN A 8 -10.40 9.67 7.54
CA ASN A 8 -9.38 9.77 6.51
C ASN A 8 -8.36 8.60 6.60
N PHE A 9 -8.83 7.35 6.70
CA PHE A 9 -7.94 6.18 6.68
C PHE A 9 -7.17 6.07 5.36
N ASP A 10 -7.73 6.58 4.26
CA ASP A 10 -7.00 6.69 2.99
C ASP A 10 -5.85 7.68 3.06
N PHE A 11 -5.99 8.79 3.81
CA PHE A 11 -4.87 9.70 4.09
C PHE A 11 -3.80 9.03 4.95
N LEU A 12 -4.20 8.28 5.98
CA LEU A 12 -3.25 7.56 6.83
C LEU A 12 -2.48 6.50 6.03
N ARG A 13 -3.16 5.78 5.12
CA ARG A 13 -2.50 4.87 4.18
C ARG A 13 -1.53 5.59 3.24
N PHE A 14 -1.92 6.74 2.72
CA PHE A 14 -1.04 7.56 1.88
C PHE A 14 0.20 8.00 2.66
N LEU A 15 0.04 8.46 3.90
CA LEU A 15 1.14 8.82 4.78
C LEU A 15 2.07 7.62 5.04
N CYS A 16 1.50 6.45 5.38
CA CYS A 16 2.29 5.23 5.56
C CYS A 16 3.05 4.84 4.28
N ALA A 17 2.41 4.92 3.11
CA ALA A 17 3.05 4.65 1.83
C ALA A 17 4.18 5.63 1.53
N ALA A 18 4.01 6.92 1.84
CA ALA A 18 5.05 7.94 1.69
C ALA A 18 6.26 7.64 2.59
N LEU A 19 6.04 7.24 3.85
CA LEU A 19 7.11 6.85 4.77
C LEU A 19 7.91 5.65 4.25
N ILE A 20 7.24 4.65 3.68
CA ILE A 20 7.88 3.47 3.07
C ILE A 20 8.73 3.88 1.86
N ILE A 21 8.21 4.76 0.99
CA ILE A 21 8.95 5.26 -0.18
C ILE A 21 10.21 6.03 0.26
N ILE A 22 10.10 6.90 1.27
CA ILE A 22 11.24 7.65 1.81
C ILE A 22 12.29 6.68 2.37
N SER A 23 11.86 5.68 3.15
CA SER A 23 12.75 4.64 3.69
C SER A 23 13.53 3.92 2.58
N HIS A 24 12.84 3.48 1.53
CA HIS A 24 13.48 2.83 0.38
C HIS A 24 14.37 3.75 -0.43
N SER A 25 13.99 5.03 -0.60
CA SER A 25 14.83 6.02 -1.26
C SER A 25 16.16 6.22 -0.54
N TYR A 26 16.15 6.24 0.80
CA TYR A 26 17.38 6.27 1.60
C TYR A 26 18.19 4.98 1.46
N ALA A 27 17.54 3.81 1.49
CA ALA A 27 18.21 2.53 1.29
C ALA A 27 18.89 2.42 -0.08
N LEU A 28 18.28 2.98 -1.13
CA LEU A 28 18.86 3.08 -2.47
C LEU A 28 20.05 4.05 -2.52
N LEU A 29 19.98 5.19 -1.83
CA LEU A 29 21.05 6.20 -1.80
C LEU A 29 22.30 5.71 -1.04
N LEU A 30 22.10 5.08 0.12
CA LEU A 30 23.19 4.53 0.95
C LEU A 30 23.76 3.23 0.38
N GLY A 31 23.01 2.58 -0.51
CA GLY A 31 23.25 1.24 -1.01
C GLY A 31 22.86 0.19 0.03
N TYR A 32 22.14 -0.85 -0.41
CA TYR A 32 21.61 -1.92 0.45
C TYR A 32 22.65 -2.63 1.34
N LYS A 33 23.94 -2.52 1.01
CA LYS A 33 25.05 -3.08 1.78
C LYS A 33 25.39 -2.30 3.06
N ASN A 34 25.00 -1.03 3.14
CA ASN A 34 25.25 -0.14 4.28
C ASN A 34 23.99 0.11 5.13
N VAL A 35 22.90 -0.62 4.87
CA VAL A 35 21.64 -0.49 5.61
C VAL A 35 21.62 -1.52 6.74
N TYR A 36 21.58 -1.04 7.97
CA TYR A 36 21.50 -1.86 9.16
C TYR A 36 20.06 -1.93 9.69
N GLN A 37 19.73 -3.02 10.39
CA GLN A 37 18.36 -3.25 10.88
C GLN A 37 17.85 -2.18 11.86
N PHE A 38 18.75 -1.50 12.55
CA PHE A 38 18.44 -0.47 13.55
C PHE A 38 18.57 0.96 13.02
N ASP A 39 18.79 1.12 11.71
CA ASP A 39 18.80 2.46 11.14
C ASP A 39 17.42 3.11 11.19
N TRP A 40 17.41 4.39 11.55
CA TRP A 40 16.20 5.19 11.72
C TRP A 40 15.29 5.16 10.48
N HIS A 41 15.88 5.17 9.29
CA HIS A 41 15.13 5.15 8.03
C HIS A 41 14.46 3.80 7.78
N LEU A 42 15.10 2.68 8.14
CA LEU A 42 14.51 1.36 8.01
C LEU A 42 13.39 1.14 9.04
N LEU A 43 13.60 1.59 10.29
CA LEU A 43 12.60 1.54 11.36
C LEU A 43 11.32 2.30 10.98
N ILE A 44 11.46 3.49 10.39
CA ILE A 44 10.31 4.27 9.88
C ILE A 44 9.60 3.53 8.75
N GLY A 45 10.35 2.89 7.85
CA GLY A 45 9.78 2.06 6.79
C GLY A 45 9.00 0.86 7.35
N GLN A 46 9.56 0.16 8.34
CA GLN A 46 8.91 -0.96 9.03
C GLN A 46 7.64 -0.51 9.76
N PHE A 47 7.69 0.61 10.47
CA PHE A 47 6.52 1.20 11.13
C PHE A 47 5.43 1.57 10.11
N GLY A 48 5.81 2.19 8.99
CA GLY A 48 4.91 2.50 7.88
C GLY A 48 4.24 1.25 7.32
N LEU A 49 5.01 0.19 7.07
CA LEU A 49 4.50 -1.09 6.57
C LEU A 49 3.55 -1.76 7.58
N ALA A 50 3.93 -1.83 8.86
CA ALA A 50 3.11 -2.41 9.91
C ALA A 50 1.77 -1.68 10.05
N SER A 51 1.79 -0.34 10.05
CA SER A 51 0.59 0.50 10.09
C SER A 51 -0.29 0.27 8.86
N LEU A 52 0.30 0.22 7.66
CA LEU A 52 -0.42 -0.02 6.42
C LEU A 52 -1.12 -1.40 6.41
N LEU A 53 -0.43 -2.43 6.93
CA LEU A 53 -0.98 -3.76 7.09
C LEU A 53 -2.12 -3.80 8.12
N VAL A 54 -1.96 -3.17 9.28
CA VAL A 54 -3.01 -3.10 10.32
C VAL A 54 -4.25 -2.37 9.81
N ILE A 55 -4.09 -1.20 9.19
CA ILE A 55 -5.23 -0.43 8.63
C ILE A 55 -5.92 -1.24 7.51
N SER A 56 -5.15 -1.93 6.67
CA SER A 56 -5.72 -2.79 5.62
C SER A 56 -6.45 -4.00 6.19
N GLY A 57 -5.88 -4.63 7.22
CA GLY A 57 -6.46 -5.76 7.94
C GLY A 57 -7.74 -5.39 8.68
N TYR A 58 -7.83 -4.18 9.25
CA TYR A 58 -9.04 -3.70 9.91
C TYR A 58 -10.17 -3.36 8.93
N LEU A 59 -9.86 -2.73 7.79
CA LEU A 59 -10.88 -2.29 6.83
C LEU A 59 -11.54 -3.44 6.05
N ILE A 60 -10.89 -4.59 5.90
CA ILE A 60 -11.45 -5.76 5.20
C ILE A 60 -12.69 -6.33 5.92
N PRO A 61 -12.60 -6.78 7.19
CA PRO A 61 -13.76 -7.28 7.94
C PRO A 61 -14.78 -6.16 8.22
N ALA A 62 -14.33 -4.92 8.50
CA ALA A 62 -15.24 -3.79 8.66
C ALA A 62 -16.03 -3.43 7.39
N SER A 63 -15.52 -3.78 6.20
CA SER A 63 -16.25 -3.68 4.94
C SER A 63 -17.19 -4.87 4.72
N TRP A 64 -16.84 -6.04 5.25
CA TRP A 64 -17.65 -7.26 5.16
C TRP A 64 -18.95 -7.14 5.96
N GLU A 65 -18.85 -6.66 7.20
CA GLU A 65 -20.01 -6.47 8.10
C GLU A 65 -21.06 -5.50 7.54
N ARG A 66 -20.65 -4.52 6.71
CA ARG A 66 -21.57 -3.52 6.14
C ARG A 66 -22.37 -4.07 4.95
N LYS A 67 -21.76 -4.92 4.11
CA LYS A 67 -22.39 -5.54 2.93
C LYS A 67 -21.71 -6.87 2.60
N PRO A 68 -22.24 -8.01 3.07
CA PRO A 68 -21.69 -9.34 2.79
C PRO A 68 -22.00 -9.73 1.34
N SER A 69 -21.14 -9.32 0.41
CA SER A 69 -21.21 -9.73 -1.00
C SER A 69 -19.80 -10.00 -1.54
N ILE A 70 -19.41 -11.29 -1.52
CA ILE A 70 -18.09 -11.77 -1.97
C ILE A 70 -17.76 -11.29 -3.39
N ARG A 71 -18.74 -11.37 -4.31
CA ARG A 71 -18.53 -11.02 -5.72
C ARG A 71 -18.24 -9.54 -5.90
N HIS A 72 -18.93 -8.68 -5.16
CA HIS A 72 -18.74 -7.23 -5.23
C HIS A 72 -17.43 -6.79 -4.56
N PHE A 73 -17.06 -7.46 -3.45
CA PHE A 73 -15.79 -7.23 -2.76
C PHE A 73 -14.58 -7.60 -3.62
N MET A 74 -14.59 -8.79 -4.23
CA MET A 74 -13.50 -9.25 -5.10
C MET A 74 -13.39 -8.39 -6.37
N TRP A 75 -14.51 -8.03 -6.99
CA TRP A 75 -14.51 -7.18 -8.19
C TRP A 75 -13.89 -5.80 -7.94
N LYS A 76 -14.25 -5.14 -6.83
CA LYS A 76 -13.67 -3.84 -6.46
C LYS A 76 -12.19 -3.92 -6.12
N ARG A 77 -11.73 -5.05 -5.54
CA ARG A 77 -10.31 -5.27 -5.26
C ARG A 77 -9.52 -5.58 -6.52
N PHE A 78 -10.07 -6.39 -7.43
CA PHE A 78 -9.45 -6.70 -8.72
C PHE A 78 -9.27 -5.44 -9.56
N LEU A 79 -10.31 -4.60 -9.68
CA LEU A 79 -10.24 -3.31 -10.35
C LEU A 79 -9.20 -2.34 -9.77
N ARG A 80 -8.73 -2.57 -8.54
CA ARG A 80 -7.70 -1.71 -7.92
C ARG A 80 -6.27 -2.10 -8.32
N PHE A 81 -6.01 -3.38 -8.59
CA PHE A 81 -4.67 -3.88 -8.96
C PHE A 81 -4.53 -4.10 -10.48
N ALA A 82 -5.59 -4.58 -11.13
CA ALA A 82 -5.60 -4.90 -12.55
C ALA A 82 -5.17 -3.75 -13.48
N PRO A 83 -5.63 -2.50 -13.34
CA PRO A 83 -5.20 -1.43 -14.23
C PRO A 83 -3.71 -1.10 -14.07
N GLY A 84 -3.20 -1.08 -12.84
CA GLY A 84 -1.78 -0.86 -12.57
C GLY A 84 -0.89 -1.96 -13.13
N LEU A 85 -1.32 -3.22 -12.98
CA LEU A 85 -0.59 -4.37 -13.54
C LEU A 85 -0.58 -4.33 -15.07
N CYS A 86 -1.71 -4.02 -15.71
CA CYS A 86 -1.81 -3.96 -17.15
C CYS A 86 -0.86 -2.90 -17.74
N VAL A 87 -0.85 -1.69 -17.15
CA VAL A 87 0.07 -0.61 -17.55
C VAL A 87 1.54 -1.01 -17.34
N ALA A 88 1.87 -1.65 -16.22
CA ALA A 88 3.23 -2.12 -15.96
C ALA A 88 3.69 -3.16 -17.00
N ILE A 89 2.82 -4.12 -17.35
CA ILE A 89 3.10 -5.12 -18.39
C ILE A 89 3.35 -4.46 -19.74
N PHE A 90 2.50 -3.50 -20.15
CA PHE A 90 2.68 -2.77 -21.39
C PHE A 90 3.99 -1.97 -21.42
N LEU A 91 4.35 -1.30 -20.32
CA LEU A 91 5.62 -0.58 -20.21
C LEU A 91 6.82 -1.50 -20.33
N ILE A 92 6.79 -2.66 -19.65
CA ILE A 92 7.89 -3.62 -19.72
C ILE A 92 8.04 -4.16 -21.15
N LEU A 93 6.94 -4.54 -21.80
CA LEU A 93 6.96 -5.09 -23.15
C LEU A 93 7.37 -4.08 -24.23
N LEU A 94 6.98 -2.80 -24.09
CA LEU A 94 7.19 -1.78 -25.14
C LEU A 94 8.40 -0.89 -24.91
N VAL A 95 8.95 -0.80 -23.70
CA VAL A 95 10.03 0.17 -23.36
C VAL A 95 11.30 -0.52 -22.87
N ILE A 96 11.19 -1.58 -22.07
CA ILE A 96 12.35 -2.28 -21.48
C ILE A 96 12.75 -3.50 -22.33
N GLY A 97 11.77 -4.16 -22.95
CA GLY A 97 11.96 -5.32 -23.83
C GLY A 97 12.56 -5.06 -25.23
N PRO A 98 12.32 -3.93 -25.93
CA PRO A 98 12.98 -3.65 -27.20
C PRO A 98 14.40 -3.13 -27.00
#